data_AF-A0A975AUK3-F1
#
_entry.id   AF-A0A975AUK3-F1
#
_cell.length_a   1.000
_cell.length_b   1.000
_cell.length_c   1.000
_cell.angle_alpha   90.00
_cell.angle_beta   90.00
_cell.angle_gamma   90.00
#
_symmetry.space_group_name_H-M   'P 1'
#
loop_
_entity.id
_entity.type
_entity.pdbx_description
1 polymer ?
#
loop_
_entity_poly.entity_id
_entity_poly.type
_entity_poly.pdbx_seq_one_letter_code
_entity_poly.pdbx_strand_id
1 'polypeptide(L)' 'MEECEKLFEIILKAKQGDKEAIEEIIKLFEPLIIGSIRGADEEIKKELKQDLIEVIIRAVKNFEIK' A
#
# COMPACT_ATOMS: atom_id res chain seq x y z
N MET A 1 3.97 -11.64 -17.92
CA MET A 1 2.55 -11.42 -18.29
C MET A 1 1.68 -11.66 -17.07
N GLU A 2 1.78 -12.82 -16.41
CA GLU A 2 0.98 -13.17 -15.21
C GLU A 2 1.11 -12.21 -14.00
N GLU A 3 2.29 -11.65 -13.73
CA GLU A 3 2.48 -10.77 -12.54
C GLU A 3 1.75 -9.44 -12.68
N CYS A 4 1.67 -8.89 -13.91
CA CYS A 4 0.94 -7.66 -14.16
C CYS A 4 -0.57 -7.86 -14.06
N GLU A 5 -1.07 -9.01 -14.52
CA GLU A 5 -2.49 -9.39 -14.40
C GLU A 5 -2.88 -9.60 -12.94
N LYS A 6 -2.04 -10.28 -12.15
CA LYS A 6 -2.27 -10.45 -10.71
C LYS A 6 -2.29 -9.11 -9.97
N LEU A 7 -1.32 -8.23 -10.23
CA LEU A 7 -1.29 -6.92 -9.59
C LEU A 7 -2.53 -6.08 -9.96
N PHE A 8 -2.96 -6.16 -11.22
CA PHE A 8 -4.16 -5.48 -11.69
C PHE A 8 -5.43 -5.97 -10.99
N GLU A 9 -5.60 -7.28 -10.84
CA GLU A 9 -6.73 -7.86 -10.11
C GLU A 9 -6.75 -7.43 -8.64
N ILE A 10 -5.58 -7.42 -7.99
CA ILE A 10 -5.44 -6.97 -6.60
C ILE A 10 -5.85 -5.49 -6.48
N ILE A 11 -5.42 -4.63 -7.40
CA ILE A 11 -5.81 -3.21 -7.39
C ILE A 11 -7.33 -3.06 -7.60
N LEU A 12 -7.93 -3.82 -8.51
CA LEU A 12 -9.38 -3.78 -8.73
C LEU A 12 -10.17 -4.18 -7.48
N LYS A 13 -9.78 -5.27 -6.81
CA LYS A 13 -10.40 -5.72 -5.56
C LYS A 13 -10.23 -4.67 -4.46
N ALA A 14 -9.02 -4.14 -4.29
CA ALA A 14 -8.73 -3.13 -3.27
C ALA A 14 -9.56 -1.85 -3.48
N LYS A 15 -9.79 -1.43 -4.73
CA LYS A 15 -10.66 -0.28 -5.06
C LYS A 15 -12.12 -0.51 -4.63
N GLN A 16 -12.59 -1.75 -4.64
CA GLN A 16 -13.94 -2.12 -4.18
C GLN A 16 -14.05 -2.22 -2.65
N GLY A 17 -12.95 -1.99 -1.93
CA GLY A 17 -12.91 -2.08 -0.46
C GLY A 17 -12.60 -3.47 0.06
N ASP A 18 -12.11 -4.38 -0.79
CA ASP A 18 -11.61 -5.68 -0.37
C ASP A 18 -10.40 -5.50 0.57
N LYS A 19 -10.56 -5.97 1.82
CA LYS A 19 -9.56 -5.83 2.86
C LYS A 19 -8.31 -6.67 2.59
N GLU A 20 -8.49 -7.88 2.07
CA GLU A 20 -7.37 -8.79 1.78
C GLU A 20 -6.51 -8.22 0.66
N ALA A 21 -7.15 -7.67 -0.38
CA ALA A 21 -6.44 -7.01 -1.48
C ALA A 21 -5.69 -5.75 -1.01
N ILE A 22 -6.28 -4.96 -0.11
CA ILE A 22 -5.60 -3.80 0.49
C ILE A 22 -4.37 -4.25 1.31
N GLU A 23 -4.51 -5.31 2.11
CA GLU A 23 -3.40 -5.88 2.88
C GLU A 23 -2.29 -6.42 1.97
N GLU A 24 -2.62 -7.08 0.87
CA GLU A 24 -1.64 -7.52 -0.14
C GLU A 24 -0.87 -6.35 -0.75
N ILE A 25 -1.56 -5.26 -1.10
CA ILE A 25 -0.90 -4.04 -1.57
C ILE A 25 0.03 -3.49 -0.50
N ILE A 26 -0.42 -3.38 0.75
CA ILE A 26 0.43 -2.87 1.85
C ILE A 26 1.69 -3.74 2.01
N LYS A 27 1.56 -5.08 1.94
CA LYS A 27 2.71 -6.00 1.99
C LYS A 27 3.69 -5.77 0.84
N LEU A 28 3.21 -5.50 -0.37
CA LEU A 28 4.06 -5.15 -1.51
C LEU A 28 4.87 -3.87 -1.27
N PHE A 29 4.27 -2.89 -0.57
CA PHE A 29 4.94 -1.62 -0.24
C PHE A 29 5.72 -1.65 1.09
N GLU A 30 5.59 -2.69 1.91
CA GLU A 30 6.21 -2.77 3.23
C GLU A 30 7.73 -2.55 3.22
N PRO A 31 8.52 -3.14 2.29
CA PRO A 31 9.95 -2.85 2.20
C PRO A 31 10.27 -1.37 1.95
N LEU A 32 9.46 -0.69 1.14
CA LEU A 32 9.61 0.73 0.84
C LEU A 32 9.21 1.61 2.03
N ILE A 33 8.14 1.25 2.73
CA ILE A 33 7.69 1.94 3.95
C ILE A 33 8.78 1.85 5.02
N ILE A 34 9.30 0.64 5.30
CA ILE A 34 10.37 0.43 6.28
C ILE A 34 11.64 1.19 5.88
N GLY A 35 12.01 1.16 4.59
CA GLY A 35 13.15 1.92 4.08
C GLY A 35 13.00 3.43 4.28
N SER A 36 11.80 3.96 4.07
CA SER A 36 11.49 5.40 4.18
C SER A 36 11.54 5.92 5.62
N ILE A 37 11.13 5.11 6.60
CA ILE A 37 11.13 5.50 8.01
C ILE A 37 12.38 5.07 8.79
N ARG A 38 13.34 4.40 8.12
CA ARG A 38 14.51 3.79 8.79
C ARG A 38 15.29 4.79 9.64
N GLY A 39 15.45 6.02 9.16
CA GLY A 39 16.17 7.11 9.83
C GLY A 39 15.33 8.01 10.74
N ALA A 40 14.03 7.76 10.88
CA ALA A 40 13.17 8.53 11.76
C ALA A 40 13.39 8.14 13.23
N ASP A 41 12.90 8.96 14.16
CA ASP A 41 12.89 8.65 15.59
C ASP A 41 11.94 7.47 15.88
N GLU A 42 12.33 6.56 16.76
CA GLU A 42 11.51 5.41 17.17
C GLU A 42 10.15 5.83 17.73
N GLU A 43 10.08 6.97 18.42
CA GLU A 43 8.83 7.49 18.99
C GLU A 43 7.79 7.81 17.91
N ILE A 44 8.23 8.25 16.73
CA ILE A 44 7.34 8.66 15.63
C ILE A 44 7.24 7.60 14.52
N LYS A 45 8.12 6.59 14.49
CA LYS A 45 8.14 5.56 13.42
C LYS A 45 6.80 4.88 13.22
N LYS A 46 6.07 4.62 14.32
CA LYS A 46 4.76 3.98 14.27
C LYS A 46 3.72 4.88 13.59
N GLU A 47 3.70 6.17 13.95
CA GLU A 47 2.80 7.16 13.34
C GLU A 47 3.12 7.35 11.86
N LEU A 48 4.41 7.52 11.52
CA LEU A 48 4.86 7.62 10.13
C LEU A 48 4.50 6.38 9.30
N LYS A 49 4.62 5.16 9.88
CA LYS A 49 4.18 3.93 9.21
C LYS A 49 2.67 3.99 8.91
N GLN A 50 1.86 4.43 9.87
CA GLN A 50 0.41 4.54 9.69
C GLN A 50 0.04 5.58 8.63
N ASP A 51 0.66 6.75 8.66
CA ASP A 51 0.44 7.82 7.68
C ASP A 51 0.78 7.35 6.25
N LEU A 52 1.91 6.66 6.08
CA LEU A 52 2.31 6.12 4.79
C LEU A 52 1.33 5.06 4.28
N ILE A 53 0.85 4.18 5.16
CA ILE A 53 -0.18 3.20 4.82
C ILE A 53 -1.47 3.90 4.39
N GLU A 54 -1.90 4.95 5.10
CA GLU A 54 -3.10 5.69 4.74
C GLU A 54 -2.98 6.38 3.37
N VAL A 55 -1.81 6.98 3.09
CA VAL A 55 -1.50 7.57 1.79
C VAL A 55 -1.59 6.53 0.68
N ILE A 56 -1.04 5.33 0.89
CA ILE A 56 -1.12 4.22 -0.08
C ILE A 56 -2.58 3.81 -0.33
N ILE A 57 -3.38 3.62 0.73
CA ILE A 57 -4.79 3.25 0.62
C ILE A 57 -5.57 4.31 -0.17
N ARG A 58 -5.35 5.59 0.13
CA ARG A 58 -5.99 6.71 -0.59
C ARG A 58 -5.57 6.72 -2.07
N ALA A 59 -4.29 6.49 -2.36
CA ALA A 59 -3.78 6.42 -3.73
C ALA A 59 -4.42 5.28 -4.52
N VAL A 60 -4.52 4.08 -3.94
CA VAL A 60 -5.17 2.92 -4.57
C VAL A 60 -6.64 3.21 -4.87
N LYS A 61 -7.38 3.78 -3.91
CA LYS A 61 -8.79 4.15 -4.11
C LYS A 61 -8.96 5.13 -5.27
N ASN A 62 -8.07 6.13 -5.37
CA ASN A 62 -8.12 7.16 -6.39
C ASN A 62 -7.43 6.78 -7.72
N PHE A 63 -6.78 5.63 -7.80
CA PHE A 63 -6.02 5.21 -8.98
C PHE A 63 -6.93 5.02 -10.19
N GLU A 64 -6.74 5.80 -11.25
CA GLU A 64 -7.48 5.63 -12.50
C GLU A 64 -6.87 4.47 -13.30
N ILE A 65 -7.67 3.44 -13.52
CA ILE A 65 -7.34 2.37 -14.46
C ILE A 65 -7.73 2.89 -15.85
N LYS A 66 -6.73 3.07 -16.73
CA LYS A 66 -6.89 3.46 -18.13
C LYS A 66 -6.72 2.26 -19.04
#